data_AF-A0A5C8NFQ8-F1
#
_entry.id   AF-A0A5C8NFQ8-F1
#
_cell.length_a   1.000
_cell.length_b   1.000
_cell.length_c   1.000
_cell.angle_alpha   90.00
_cell.angle_beta   90.00
_cell.angle_gamma   90.00
#
_symmetry.space_group_name_H-M   'P 1'
#
loop_
_entity.id
_entity.type
_entity.pdbx_description
1 polymer ?
#
loop_
_entity_poly.entity_id
_entity_poly.type
_entity_poly.pdbx_seq_one_letter_code
_entity_poly.pdbx_strand_id
1 'polypeptide(L)'
;MKDTALFRRDVAALGLLLNAVLSAVSVMLAPAFPSGAAARLTAIDDGGAAAATSAALFVAAQLPLVAGVLGIAHLLRERSPALSNLGGSLGIVGTFGHAVFGGISLTYVVMASHPDDRAQYATLVDRIESTPIMLFAMLGLVGTVLGMLLLSIALFRTRVVPRWMPVVVWLFIVVEFVGTGLSDSASYLSAVLVVLAFGAIAREIHRTPRDAWSAPRLRQPSSV
;
A
#
# COMPACT_ATOMS: atom_id res chain seq x y z
N MET A 1 3.98 -27.91 17.57
CA MET A 1 3.26 -27.04 16.62
C MET A 1 3.80 -25.62 16.80
N LYS A 2 4.32 -24.97 15.74
CA LYS A 2 4.77 -23.57 15.83
C LYS A 2 3.61 -22.69 16.32
N ASP A 3 3.92 -21.71 17.17
CA ASP A 3 2.92 -20.82 17.76
C ASP A 3 2.27 -19.93 16.69
N THR A 4 1.10 -20.34 16.21
CA THR A 4 0.41 -19.70 15.08
C THR A 4 0.00 -18.25 15.38
N ALA A 5 -0.23 -17.91 16.65
CA ALA A 5 -0.54 -16.55 17.08
C ALA A 5 0.65 -15.60 16.87
N LEU A 6 1.85 -16.02 17.31
CA LEU A 6 3.07 -15.25 17.12
C LEU A 6 3.42 -15.12 15.63
N PHE A 7 3.26 -16.20 14.85
CA PHE A 7 3.48 -16.16 13.40
C PHE A 7 2.59 -15.11 12.71
N ARG A 8 1.28 -15.09 12.97
CA ARG A 8 0.36 -14.10 12.37
C ARG A 8 0.71 -12.67 12.74
N ARG A 9 1.06 -12.43 14.00
CA ARG A 9 1.49 -11.12 14.51
C ARG A 9 2.75 -10.64 13.80
N ASP A 10 3.75 -11.51 13.70
CA ASP A 10 5.05 -11.16 13.11
C ASP A 10 4.94 -10.96 11.60
N VAL A 11 4.14 -11.78 10.90
CA VAL A 11 3.83 -11.58 9.47
C VAL A 11 3.11 -10.26 9.23
N ALA A 12 2.16 -9.87 10.08
CA ALA A 12 1.48 -8.58 9.98
C ALA A 12 2.42 -7.39 10.17
N ALA A 13 3.24 -7.42 11.24
CA ALA A 13 4.21 -6.36 11.52
C ALA A 13 5.26 -6.24 10.41
N LEU A 14 5.83 -7.38 9.98
CA LEU A 14 6.80 -7.42 8.89
C LEU A 14 6.16 -6.99 7.57
N GLY A 15 4.90 -7.33 7.33
CA GLY A 15 4.14 -6.91 6.15
C GLY A 15 4.05 -5.39 6.00
N LEU A 16 3.67 -4.69 7.07
CA LEU A 16 3.64 -3.22 7.11
C LEU A 16 5.02 -2.61 6.89
N LEU A 17 6.04 -3.14 7.59
CA LEU A 17 7.40 -2.61 7.49
C LEU A 17 7.99 -2.81 6.09
N LEU A 18 7.86 -4.01 5.52
CA LEU A 18 8.33 -4.30 4.16
C LEU A 18 7.59 -3.46 3.13
N ASN A 19 6.27 -3.32 3.22
CA ASN A 19 5.54 -2.43 2.32
C ASN A 19 6.08 -1.00 2.40
N ALA A 20 6.25 -0.46 3.61
CA ALA A 20 6.70 0.93 3.78
C ALA A 20 8.10 1.16 3.22
N VAL A 21 9.04 0.25 3.49
CA VAL A 21 10.42 0.34 2.99
C VAL A 21 10.46 0.19 1.47
N LEU A 22 9.80 -0.83 0.91
CA LEU A 22 9.78 -1.05 -0.53
C LEU A 22 9.13 0.13 -1.28
N SER A 23 8.02 0.67 -0.75
CA SER A 23 7.34 1.83 -1.33
C SER A 23 8.22 3.08 -1.26
N ALA A 24 8.85 3.35 -0.12
CA ALA A 24 9.74 4.51 0.02
C ALA A 24 10.94 4.43 -0.93
N VAL A 25 11.58 3.25 -1.05
CA VAL A 25 12.69 3.06 -2.00
C VAL A 25 12.20 3.17 -3.45
N SER A 26 11.01 2.64 -3.76
CA SER A 26 10.40 2.84 -5.08
C SER A 26 10.24 4.33 -5.40
N VAL A 27 9.71 5.14 -4.47
CA VAL A 27 9.58 6.59 -4.66
C VAL A 27 10.93 7.27 -4.87
N MET A 28 11.97 6.88 -4.13
CA MET A 28 13.32 7.46 -4.31
C MET A 28 13.92 7.18 -5.69
N LEU A 29 13.59 6.03 -6.28
CA LEU A 29 14.11 5.58 -7.57
C LEU A 29 13.17 5.93 -8.75
N ALA A 30 11.98 6.44 -8.48
CA ALA A 30 11.01 6.75 -9.50
C ALA A 30 11.50 7.89 -10.38
N PRO A 31 11.38 7.79 -11.72
CA PRO A 31 11.65 8.92 -12.59
C PRO A 31 10.59 10.01 -12.39
N ALA A 32 10.85 11.20 -12.94
CA ALA A 32 9.81 12.21 -13.05
C ALA A 32 8.65 11.69 -13.92
N PHE A 33 7.42 12.12 -13.61
CA PHE A 33 6.22 11.74 -14.36
C PHE A 33 5.67 12.95 -15.15
N PRO A 34 6.34 13.37 -16.23
CA PRO A 34 5.88 14.49 -17.03
C PRO A 34 4.53 14.18 -17.71
N SER A 35 3.82 15.24 -18.09
CA SER A 35 2.60 15.13 -18.89
C SER A 35 2.90 14.59 -20.29
N GLY A 36 2.10 13.62 -20.74
CA GLY A 36 2.19 13.03 -22.08
C GLY A 36 2.99 11.72 -22.12
N ALA A 37 2.46 10.73 -22.84
CA ALA A 37 3.02 9.39 -22.87
C ALA A 37 4.47 9.33 -23.41
N ALA A 38 4.79 10.07 -24.47
CA ALA A 38 6.14 10.08 -25.05
C ALA A 38 7.19 10.64 -24.09
N ALA A 39 6.85 11.73 -23.39
CA ALA A 39 7.72 12.32 -22.37
C ALA A 39 7.92 11.37 -21.19
N ARG A 40 6.86 10.67 -20.77
CA ARG A 40 6.94 9.68 -19.69
C ARG A 40 7.82 8.49 -20.08
N LEU A 41 7.68 7.95 -21.29
CA LEU A 41 8.54 6.87 -21.79
C LEU A 41 10.01 7.33 -21.89
N THR A 42 10.26 8.58 -22.26
CA THR A 42 11.62 9.15 -22.27
C THR A 42 12.19 9.23 -20.85
N ALA A 43 11.42 9.73 -19.88
CA ALA A 43 11.87 9.80 -18.48
C ALA A 43 12.15 8.42 -17.87
N ILE A 44 11.37 7.40 -18.25
CA ILE A 44 11.60 6.00 -17.83
C ILE A 44 12.89 5.45 -18.46
N ASP A 45 13.13 5.72 -19.75
CA ASP A 45 14.34 5.31 -20.48
C ASP A 45 15.59 5.98 -19.87
N ASP A 46 15.54 7.30 -19.66
CA ASP A 46 16.62 8.08 -19.02
C ASP A 46 16.93 7.59 -17.60
N GLY A 47 15.91 7.12 -16.86
CA GLY A 47 16.07 6.54 -15.53
C GLY A 47 16.63 5.12 -15.53
N GLY A 48 16.63 4.42 -16.67
CA GLY A 48 17.21 3.11 -16.87
C GLY A 48 16.87 2.09 -15.79
N ALA A 49 17.91 1.48 -15.19
CA ALA A 49 17.75 0.47 -14.16
C ALA A 49 17.05 0.99 -12.88
N ALA A 50 17.17 2.28 -12.56
CA ALA A 50 16.48 2.86 -11.40
C ALA A 50 14.97 2.89 -11.61
N ALA A 51 14.51 3.30 -12.81
CA ALA A 51 13.09 3.29 -13.15
C ALA A 51 12.50 1.86 -13.16
N ALA A 52 13.23 0.90 -13.72
CA ALA A 52 12.84 -0.52 -13.68
C ALA A 52 12.74 -1.06 -12.25
N THR A 53 13.74 -0.74 -11.41
CA THR A 53 13.76 -1.14 -10.00
C THR A 53 12.62 -0.50 -9.23
N SER A 54 12.34 0.79 -9.47
CA SER A 54 11.23 1.50 -8.85
C SER A 54 9.89 0.82 -9.15
N ALA A 55 9.60 0.51 -10.41
CA ALA A 55 8.37 -0.17 -10.81
C ALA A 55 8.25 -1.58 -10.18
N ALA A 56 9.35 -2.34 -10.15
CA ALA A 56 9.37 -3.67 -9.53
C ALA A 56 9.13 -3.62 -8.03
N LEU A 57 9.78 -2.68 -7.32
CA LEU A 57 9.60 -2.49 -5.87
C LEU A 57 8.19 -2.04 -5.55
N PHE A 58 7.60 -1.15 -6.36
CA PHE A 58 6.21 -0.74 -6.20
C PHE A 58 5.26 -1.94 -6.27
N VAL A 59 5.39 -2.79 -7.29
CA VAL A 59 4.56 -4.02 -7.40
C VAL A 59 4.81 -4.96 -6.22
N ALA A 60 6.07 -5.19 -5.87
CA ALA A 60 6.44 -6.08 -4.78
C ALA A 60 5.90 -5.60 -3.43
N ALA A 61 5.82 -4.28 -3.20
CA ALA A 61 5.32 -3.68 -1.97
C ALA A 61 3.84 -4.01 -1.70
N GLN A 62 3.06 -4.36 -2.72
CA GLN A 62 1.62 -4.59 -2.57
C GLN A 62 1.31 -5.91 -1.84
N LEU A 63 2.16 -6.93 -1.98
CA LEU A 63 1.93 -8.24 -1.33
C LEU A 63 2.11 -8.18 0.19
N PRO A 64 3.20 -7.60 0.75
CA PRO A 64 3.34 -7.39 2.18
C PRO A 64 2.23 -6.52 2.78
N LEU A 65 1.71 -5.56 2.00
CA LEU A 65 0.64 -4.68 2.47
C LEU A 65 -0.64 -5.46 2.81
N VAL A 66 -0.97 -6.51 2.05
CA VAL A 66 -2.11 -7.39 2.36
C VAL A 66 -2.01 -7.95 3.78
N ALA A 67 -0.83 -8.48 4.14
CA ALA A 67 -0.59 -9.01 5.48
C ALA A 67 -0.68 -7.91 6.55
N GLY A 68 -0.17 -6.71 6.26
CA GLY A 68 -0.25 -5.56 7.15
C GLY A 68 -1.69 -5.08 7.41
N VAL A 69 -2.49 -4.95 6.34
CA VAL A 69 -3.91 -4.58 6.40
C VAL A 69 -4.71 -5.60 7.20
N LEU A 70 -4.51 -6.90 6.93
CA LEU A 70 -5.13 -7.98 7.69
C LEU A 70 -4.73 -7.94 9.17
N GLY A 71 -3.48 -7.59 9.47
CA GLY A 71 -2.99 -7.40 10.83
C GLY A 71 -3.68 -6.27 11.59
N ILE A 72 -3.84 -5.11 10.96
CA ILE A 72 -4.54 -3.96 11.54
C ILE A 72 -6.02 -4.30 11.75
N ALA A 73 -6.68 -4.90 10.75
CA ALA A 73 -8.06 -5.35 10.88
C ALA A 73 -8.21 -6.36 12.03
N HIS A 74 -7.33 -7.35 12.11
CA HIS A 74 -7.32 -8.34 13.19
C HIS A 74 -7.18 -7.69 14.58
N LEU A 75 -6.32 -6.67 14.72
CA LEU A 75 -6.16 -5.91 15.97
C LEU A 75 -7.45 -5.16 16.38
N LEU A 76 -8.24 -4.72 15.40
CA LEU A 76 -9.45 -3.93 15.59
C LEU A 76 -10.73 -4.77 15.71
N ARG A 77 -10.70 -6.06 15.34
CA ARG A 77 -11.88 -6.91 15.13
C ARG A 77 -12.87 -6.93 16.31
N GLU A 78 -12.38 -6.87 17.55
CA GLU A 78 -13.21 -6.94 18.76
C GLU A 78 -13.73 -5.56 19.21
N ARG A 79 -12.96 -4.49 18.95
CA ARG A 79 -13.28 -3.13 19.44
C ARG A 79 -14.00 -2.27 18.40
N SER A 80 -13.84 -2.57 17.12
CA SER A 80 -14.50 -1.85 16.03
C SER A 80 -14.75 -2.78 14.83
N PRO A 81 -15.63 -3.78 14.98
CA PRO A 81 -15.83 -4.83 13.97
C PRO A 81 -16.25 -4.27 12.59
N ALA A 82 -17.14 -3.26 12.56
CA ALA A 82 -17.60 -2.67 11.32
C ALA A 82 -16.47 -1.98 10.54
N LEU A 83 -15.69 -1.12 11.20
CA LEU A 83 -14.57 -0.41 10.56
C LEU A 83 -13.41 -1.36 10.22
N SER A 84 -13.18 -2.37 11.07
CA SER A 84 -12.23 -3.44 10.81
C SER A 84 -12.55 -4.18 9.51
N ASN A 85 -13.81 -4.62 9.35
CA ASN A 85 -14.21 -5.38 8.18
C ASN A 85 -14.23 -4.52 6.92
N LEU A 86 -14.89 -3.36 6.95
CA LEU A 86 -14.96 -2.47 5.79
C LEU A 86 -13.57 -1.96 5.39
N GLY A 87 -12.80 -1.47 6.37
CA GLY A 87 -11.46 -0.95 6.12
C GLY A 87 -10.48 -2.03 5.66
N GLY A 88 -10.54 -3.22 6.25
CA GLY A 88 -9.73 -4.37 5.84
C GLY A 88 -10.06 -4.84 4.43
N SER A 89 -11.35 -5.02 4.11
CA SER A 89 -11.78 -5.43 2.77
C SER A 89 -11.42 -4.41 1.70
N LEU A 90 -11.69 -3.13 1.94
CA LEU A 90 -11.33 -2.06 1.00
C LEU A 90 -9.82 -1.93 0.83
N GLY A 91 -9.04 -2.07 1.92
CA GLY A 91 -7.59 -2.07 1.86
C GLY A 91 -7.05 -3.20 0.99
N ILE A 92 -7.60 -4.42 1.11
CA ILE A 92 -7.20 -5.57 0.26
C ILE A 92 -7.56 -5.33 -1.21
N VAL A 93 -8.79 -4.89 -1.51
CA VAL A 93 -9.17 -4.49 -2.88
C VAL A 93 -8.25 -3.40 -3.41
N GLY A 94 -7.85 -2.48 -2.53
CA GLY A 94 -6.92 -1.41 -2.81
C GLY A 94 -5.54 -1.91 -3.26
N THR A 95 -4.96 -2.86 -2.52
CA THR A 95 -3.68 -3.50 -2.87
C THR A 95 -3.74 -4.21 -4.22
N PHE A 96 -4.87 -4.82 -4.56
CA PHE A 96 -5.05 -5.47 -5.86
C PHE A 96 -4.99 -4.45 -7.00
N GLY A 97 -5.73 -3.34 -6.91
CA GLY A 97 -5.69 -2.34 -7.98
C GLY A 97 -4.34 -1.62 -8.09
N HIS A 98 -3.60 -1.45 -6.98
CA HIS A 98 -2.19 -1.00 -7.04
C HIS A 98 -1.29 -2.03 -7.75
N ALA A 99 -1.49 -3.32 -7.52
CA ALA A 99 -0.75 -4.37 -8.24
C ALA A 99 -1.05 -4.35 -9.75
N VAL A 100 -2.31 -4.08 -10.14
CA VAL A 100 -2.68 -3.87 -11.55
C VAL A 100 -1.94 -2.66 -12.13
N PHE A 101 -1.96 -1.52 -11.44
CA PHE A 101 -1.23 -0.32 -11.88
C PHE A 101 0.28 -0.54 -11.98
N GLY A 102 0.85 -1.26 -11.02
CA GLY A 102 2.28 -1.60 -11.05
C GLY A 102 2.64 -2.55 -12.20
N GLY A 103 1.76 -3.50 -12.55
CA GLY A 103 1.94 -4.34 -13.74
C GLY A 103 1.94 -3.53 -15.04
N ILE A 104 1.08 -2.52 -15.14
CA ILE A 104 1.08 -1.57 -16.26
C ILE A 104 2.39 -0.78 -16.28
N SER A 105 2.86 -0.32 -15.12
CA SER A 105 4.12 0.42 -14.98
C SER A 105 5.33 -0.42 -15.44
N LEU A 106 5.37 -1.72 -15.12
CA LEU A 106 6.38 -2.64 -15.65
C LEU A 106 6.32 -2.78 -17.17
N THR A 107 5.12 -2.71 -17.75
CA THR A 107 4.96 -2.72 -19.22
C THR A 107 5.52 -1.43 -19.84
N TYR A 108 5.35 -0.28 -19.17
CA TYR A 108 5.95 0.97 -19.63
C TYR A 108 7.48 0.95 -19.58
N VAL A 109 8.08 0.26 -18.61
CA VAL A 109 9.55 0.03 -18.58
C VAL A 109 10.01 -0.73 -19.83
N VAL A 110 9.29 -1.78 -20.23
CA VAL A 110 9.61 -2.54 -21.46
C VAL A 110 9.41 -1.69 -22.71
N MET A 111 8.36 -0.89 -22.78
CA MET A 111 8.13 0.03 -23.91
C MET A 111 9.23 1.10 -24.00
N ALA A 112 9.66 1.64 -22.86
CA ALA A 112 10.68 2.68 -22.78
C ALA A 112 12.05 2.21 -23.28
N SER A 113 12.39 0.93 -23.06
CA SER A 113 13.67 0.34 -23.50
C SER A 113 13.80 0.14 -25.01
N HIS A 114 12.80 0.58 -25.80
CA HIS A 114 12.77 0.49 -27.25
C HIS A 114 12.56 1.90 -27.85
N PRO A 115 13.59 2.76 -27.82
CA PRO A 115 13.48 4.18 -28.20
C PRO A 115 13.06 4.38 -29.66
N ASP A 116 13.42 3.47 -30.56
CA ASP A 116 13.07 3.52 -31.98
C ASP A 116 11.55 3.42 -32.23
N ASP A 117 10.81 2.79 -31.31
CA ASP A 117 9.35 2.58 -31.40
C ASP A 117 8.55 3.57 -30.52
N ARG A 118 9.22 4.58 -29.93
CA ARG A 118 8.65 5.47 -28.90
C ARG A 118 7.34 6.13 -29.30
N ALA A 119 7.19 6.57 -30.55
CA ALA A 119 5.95 7.20 -31.04
C ALA A 119 4.78 6.20 -31.06
N GLN A 120 5.03 4.96 -31.46
CA GLN A 120 4.02 3.91 -31.51
C GLN A 120 3.63 3.49 -30.09
N TYR A 121 4.61 3.33 -29.19
CA TYR A 121 4.34 3.01 -27.79
C TYR A 121 3.65 4.14 -27.05
N ALA A 122 3.98 5.41 -27.30
CA ALA A 122 3.24 6.54 -26.73
C ALA A 122 1.75 6.47 -27.11
N THR A 123 1.45 6.20 -28.38
CA THR A 123 0.06 6.02 -28.86
C THR A 123 -0.61 4.81 -28.22
N LEU A 124 0.14 3.74 -27.93
CA LEU A 124 -0.39 2.58 -27.21
C LEU A 124 -0.65 2.88 -25.74
N VAL A 125 0.23 3.64 -25.06
CA VAL A 125 0.04 4.10 -23.69
C VAL A 125 -1.24 4.94 -23.58
N ASP A 126 -1.43 5.93 -24.45
CA ASP A 126 -2.65 6.75 -24.46
C ASP A 126 -3.91 5.90 -24.64
N ARG A 127 -3.85 4.87 -25.50
CA ARG A 127 -4.94 3.90 -25.66
C ARG A 127 -5.17 3.07 -24.41
N ILE A 128 -4.13 2.54 -23.77
CA ILE A 128 -4.22 1.78 -22.52
C ILE A 128 -4.91 2.62 -21.44
N GLU A 129 -4.51 3.89 -21.30
CA GLU A 129 -5.09 4.81 -20.32
C GLU A 129 -6.57 5.12 -20.57
N SER A 130 -7.03 5.00 -21.81
CA SER A 130 -8.44 5.12 -22.18
C SER A 130 -9.25 3.82 -22.03
N THR A 131 -8.61 2.69 -21.70
CA THR A 131 -9.31 1.40 -21.56
C THR A 131 -9.87 1.18 -20.14
N PRO A 132 -10.84 0.27 -19.97
CA PRO A 132 -11.35 -0.11 -18.65
C PRO A 132 -10.30 -0.66 -17.67
N ILE A 133 -9.08 -0.99 -18.12
CA ILE A 133 -8.03 -1.43 -17.20
C ILE A 133 -7.71 -0.37 -16.14
N MET A 134 -7.83 0.92 -16.50
CA MET A 134 -7.63 2.02 -15.57
C MET A 134 -8.73 2.14 -14.52
N LEU A 135 -9.92 1.61 -14.79
CA LEU A 135 -10.97 1.54 -13.78
C LEU A 135 -10.52 0.66 -12.59
N PHE A 136 -9.82 -0.46 -12.84
CA PHE A 136 -9.32 -1.30 -11.76
C PHE A 136 -8.22 -0.62 -10.93
N ALA A 137 -7.33 0.14 -11.57
CA ALA A 137 -6.35 0.95 -10.86
C ALA A 137 -7.02 2.06 -10.04
N MET A 138 -8.02 2.74 -10.60
CA MET A 138 -8.81 3.76 -9.90
C MET A 138 -9.60 3.19 -8.72
N LEU A 139 -10.22 2.02 -8.88
CA LEU A 139 -10.87 1.33 -7.78
C LEU A 139 -9.86 0.87 -6.72
N GLY A 140 -8.65 0.49 -7.13
CA GLY A 140 -7.52 0.24 -6.23
C GLY A 140 -7.11 1.46 -5.42
N LEU A 141 -7.01 2.61 -6.08
CA LEU A 141 -6.73 3.90 -5.45
C LEU A 141 -7.79 4.22 -4.40
N VAL A 142 -9.06 4.23 -4.80
CA VAL A 142 -10.19 4.52 -3.91
C VAL A 142 -10.26 3.51 -2.76
N GLY A 143 -10.10 2.22 -3.04
CA GLY A 143 -10.08 1.16 -2.03
C GLY A 143 -8.96 1.34 -1.01
N THR A 144 -7.78 1.75 -1.45
CA THR A 144 -6.63 2.00 -0.58
C THR A 144 -6.88 3.21 0.32
N VAL A 145 -7.31 4.33 -0.26
CA VAL A 145 -7.62 5.56 0.48
C VAL A 145 -8.70 5.30 1.53
N LEU A 146 -9.84 4.74 1.11
CA LEU A 146 -10.95 4.48 2.02
C LEU A 146 -10.60 3.40 3.04
N GLY A 147 -9.91 2.33 2.63
CA GLY A 147 -9.47 1.26 3.50
C GLY A 147 -8.57 1.76 4.63
N MET A 148 -7.49 2.48 4.27
CA MET A 148 -6.57 3.08 5.23
C MET A 148 -7.25 4.14 6.11
N LEU A 149 -8.14 4.96 5.54
CA LEU A 149 -8.87 5.96 6.31
C LEU A 149 -9.79 5.33 7.35
N LEU A 150 -10.56 4.29 6.99
CA LEU A 150 -11.44 3.60 7.93
C LEU A 150 -10.66 2.86 9.03
N LEU A 151 -9.57 2.17 8.66
CA LEU A 151 -8.70 1.50 9.63
C LEU A 151 -8.01 2.51 10.57
N SER A 152 -7.52 3.64 10.06
CA SER A 152 -6.91 4.68 10.89
C SER A 152 -7.92 5.39 11.80
N ILE A 153 -9.15 5.64 11.33
CA ILE A 153 -10.25 6.13 12.18
C ILE A 153 -10.54 5.14 13.31
N ALA A 154 -10.57 3.84 13.01
CA ALA A 154 -10.77 2.80 14.02
C ALA A 154 -9.61 2.77 15.05
N LEU A 155 -8.35 2.85 14.59
CA LEU A 155 -7.18 2.97 15.48
C LEU A 155 -7.29 4.20 16.39
N PHE A 156 -7.71 5.35 15.84
CA PHE A 156 -7.89 6.60 16.58
C PHE A 156 -9.01 6.48 17.64
N ARG A 157 -10.15 5.88 17.28
CA ARG A 157 -11.32 5.71 18.15
C ARG A 157 -11.06 4.71 19.28
N THR A 158 -10.47 3.56 18.96
CA THR A 158 -10.27 2.46 19.90
C THR A 158 -9.05 2.62 20.81
N ARG A 159 -8.14 3.55 20.46
CA ARG A 159 -6.90 3.85 21.20
C ARG A 159 -6.06 2.60 21.48
N VAL A 160 -6.12 1.60 20.59
CA VAL A 160 -5.23 0.43 20.64
C VAL A 160 -3.78 0.80 20.37
N VAL A 161 -3.56 1.95 19.73
CA VAL A 161 -2.25 2.58 19.50
C VAL A 161 -2.31 4.05 19.95
N PRO A 162 -1.15 4.69 20.21
CA PRO A 162 -1.08 6.13 20.45
C PRO A 162 -1.74 6.95 19.33
N ARG A 163 -2.50 7.98 19.69
CA ARG A 163 -3.32 8.77 18.74
C ARG A 163 -2.54 9.49 17.64
N TRP A 164 -1.28 9.80 17.87
CA TRP A 164 -0.46 10.45 16.86
C TRP A 164 -0.25 9.52 15.64
N MET A 165 -0.23 8.19 15.82
CA MET A 165 0.00 7.24 14.73
C MET A 165 -1.08 7.30 13.63
N PRO A 166 -2.39 7.17 13.92
CA PRO A 166 -3.42 7.34 12.90
C PRO A 166 -3.49 8.77 12.33
N VAL A 167 -3.09 9.79 13.10
CA VAL A 167 -2.97 11.16 12.54
C VAL A 167 -1.87 11.23 11.48
N VAL A 168 -0.72 10.57 11.70
CA VAL A 168 0.33 10.46 10.67
C VAL A 168 -0.16 9.70 9.44
N VAL A 169 -1.01 8.66 9.60
CA VAL A 169 -1.66 7.99 8.46
C VAL A 169 -2.55 8.95 7.67
N TRP A 170 -3.31 9.83 8.33
CA TRP A 170 -4.12 10.83 7.63
C TRP A 170 -3.27 11.85 6.87
N LEU A 171 -2.18 12.32 7.50
CA LEU A 171 -1.22 13.19 6.84
C LEU A 171 -0.59 12.50 5.62
N PHE A 172 -0.21 11.22 5.74
CA PHE A 172 0.26 10.42 4.62
C PHE A 172 -0.77 10.39 3.49
N ILE A 173 -2.04 10.05 3.78
CA ILE A 173 -3.10 10.00 2.75
C ILE A 173 -3.24 11.34 2.02
N VAL A 174 -3.25 12.46 2.76
CA VAL A 174 -3.38 13.78 2.14
C VAL A 174 -2.16 14.12 1.30
N VAL A 175 -0.95 13.89 1.80
CA VAL A 175 0.29 14.19 1.08
C VAL A 175 0.44 13.29 -0.15
N GLU A 176 0.16 11.99 -0.03
CA GLU A 176 0.29 11.02 -1.11
C GLU A 176 -0.70 11.26 -2.24
N PHE A 177 -1.98 11.50 -1.92
CA PHE A 177 -3.03 11.50 -2.95
C PHE A 177 -3.46 12.90 -3.39
N VAL A 178 -3.05 13.95 -2.66
CA VAL A 178 -3.28 15.34 -3.04
C VAL A 178 -1.96 16.06 -3.28
N GLY A 179 -0.99 15.90 -2.37
CA GLY A 179 0.28 16.63 -2.43
C GLY A 179 1.16 16.26 -3.62
N THR A 180 1.26 14.98 -3.98
CA THR A 180 2.11 14.50 -5.10
C THR A 180 1.67 15.05 -6.45
N GLY A 181 0.38 15.35 -6.63
CA GLY A 181 -0.13 16.03 -7.83
C GLY A 181 0.21 17.52 -7.90
N LEU A 182 0.66 18.12 -6.79
CA LEU A 182 0.99 19.55 -6.69
C LEU A 182 2.50 19.81 -6.70
N SER A 183 3.30 18.85 -6.22
CA SER A 183 4.76 18.99 -6.15
C SER A 183 5.46 17.65 -6.09
N ASP A 184 6.51 17.48 -6.89
CA ASP A 184 7.40 16.32 -6.83
C ASP A 184 8.01 16.12 -5.43
N SER A 185 8.23 17.22 -4.70
CA SER A 185 8.77 17.17 -3.33
C SER A 185 7.84 16.48 -2.33
N ALA A 186 6.53 16.49 -2.60
CA ALA A 186 5.53 15.85 -1.74
C ALA A 186 5.66 14.32 -1.76
N SER A 187 6.16 13.73 -2.84
CA SER A 187 6.42 12.28 -2.93
C SER A 187 7.46 11.85 -1.89
N TYR A 188 8.54 12.63 -1.69
CA TYR A 188 9.53 12.35 -0.65
C TYR A 188 8.96 12.47 0.76
N LEU A 189 8.14 13.50 1.00
CA LEU A 189 7.46 13.66 2.28
C LEU A 189 6.50 12.50 2.55
N SER A 190 5.75 12.06 1.53
CA SER A 190 4.87 10.92 1.62
C SER A 190 5.63 9.63 1.97
N ALA A 191 6.77 9.38 1.33
CA ALA A 191 7.65 8.26 1.63
C ALA A 191 8.12 8.26 3.10
N VAL A 192 8.45 9.43 3.66
CA VAL A 192 8.79 9.55 5.09
C VAL A 192 7.58 9.26 5.97
N LEU A 193 6.40 9.79 5.62
CA LEU A 193 5.18 9.61 6.39
C LEU A 193 4.71 8.15 6.41
N VAL A 194 4.78 7.42 5.30
CA VAL A 194 4.41 5.99 5.26
C VAL A 194 5.36 5.16 6.10
N VAL A 195 6.67 5.39 6.03
CA VAL A 195 7.68 4.71 6.88
C VAL A 195 7.41 4.97 8.36
N LEU A 196 7.15 6.23 8.72
CA LEU A 196 6.84 6.60 10.09
C LEU A 196 5.54 5.94 10.58
N ALA A 197 4.46 6.05 9.79
CA ALA A 197 3.16 5.50 10.16
C ALA A 197 3.19 3.98 10.30
N PHE A 198 3.66 3.28 9.26
CA PHE A 198 3.64 1.83 9.21
C PHE A 198 4.70 1.21 10.11
N GLY A 199 5.88 1.82 10.22
CA GLY A 199 6.90 1.39 11.18
C GLY A 199 6.41 1.51 12.63
N ALA A 200 5.72 2.60 12.97
CA ALA A 200 5.15 2.80 14.30
C ALA A 200 4.03 1.78 14.61
N ILE A 201 3.10 1.57 13.68
CA ILE A 201 2.01 0.59 13.84
C ILE A 201 2.57 -0.84 13.90
N ALA A 202 3.55 -1.19 13.06
CA ALA A 202 4.21 -2.49 13.07
C ALA A 202 4.87 -2.78 14.43
N ARG A 203 5.53 -1.79 15.02
CA ARG A 203 6.13 -1.89 16.36
C ARG A 203 5.08 -2.20 17.42
N GLU A 204 3.93 -1.54 17.38
CA GLU A 204 2.85 -1.76 18.35
C GLU A 204 2.16 -3.12 18.14
N ILE A 205 1.98 -3.55 16.89
CA ILE A 205 1.52 -4.92 16.58
C ILE A 205 2.47 -5.95 17.18
N HIS A 206 3.78 -5.79 16.98
CA HIS A 206 4.78 -6.73 17.50
C HIS A 206 4.83 -6.77 19.04
N ARG A 207 4.53 -5.65 19.71
CA ARG A 207 4.43 -5.55 21.17
C ARG A 207 3.14 -6.12 21.76
N THR A 208 2.15 -6.38 20.93
CA THR A 208 0.85 -6.88 21.42
C THR A 208 1.03 -8.29 22.00
N PRO A 209 0.42 -8.59 23.18
CA PRO A 209 0.49 -9.90 23.80
C PRO A 209 -0.05 -11.02 22.89
N ARG A 210 0.51 -12.22 23.04
CA ARG A 210 0.11 -13.43 22.29
C ARG A 210 -1.40 -13.66 22.33
N ASP A 211 -2.03 -13.47 23.48
CA ASP A 211 -3.44 -13.79 23.69
C ASP A 211 -4.38 -13.00 22.78
N ALA A 212 -4.02 -11.78 22.39
CA ALA A 212 -4.80 -10.97 21.45
C ALA A 212 -4.80 -11.55 20.01
N TRP A 213 -3.80 -12.41 19.72
CA TRP A 213 -3.58 -13.05 18.43
C TRP A 213 -3.99 -14.53 18.39
N SER A 214 -4.40 -15.08 19.54
CA SER A 214 -4.92 -16.44 19.66
C SER A 214 -6.36 -16.52 19.13
N ALA A 215 -6.75 -17.70 18.63
CA ALA A 215 -8.13 -17.96 18.27
C ALA A 215 -9.04 -17.93 19.52
N PRO A 216 -10.31 -17.49 19.40
CA PRO A 216 -11.26 -17.58 20.49
C PRO A 216 -11.35 -19.02 20.99
N ARG A 217 -11.20 -19.25 22.30
CA ARG A 217 -11.43 -20.59 22.87
C ARG A 217 -12.92 -20.89 22.69
N LEU A 218 -13.26 -21.91 21.89
CA LEU A 218 -14.62 -22.43 21.85
C LEU A 218 -15.00 -22.80 23.29
N ARG A 219 -16.05 -22.17 23.83
CA ARG A 219 -16.60 -22.60 25.13
C ARG A 219 -16.99 -24.07 24.96
N GLN A 220 -16.35 -24.97 25.69
CA GLN A 220 -16.82 -26.35 25.70
C GLN A 220 -18.25 -26.36 26.26
N PRO A 221 -19.21 -27.03 25.59
CA PRO A 221 -20.55 -27.16 26.13
C PRO A 221 -20.44 -27.82 27.51
N SER A 222 -21.03 -27.19 28.52
CA SER A 222 -21.14 -27.75 29.86
C SER A 222 -21.85 -29.10 29.74
N SER A 223 -21.14 -30.18 30.05
CA SER A 223 -21.74 -31.50 30.22
C SER A 223 -22.73 -31.43 31.37
N VAL A 224 -24.02 -31.38 31.02
CA VAL A 224 -25.14 -31.64 31.92
C VAL A 224 -25.33 -33.15 32.00
#